data_AF-A0A8V0X8Q7-F1
#
_entry.id   AF-A0A8V0X8Q7-F1
#
_cell.length_a   1.000
_cell.length_b   1.000
_cell.length_c   1.000
_cell.angle_alpha   90.00
_cell.angle_beta   90.00
_cell.angle_gamma   90.00
#
_symmetry.space_group_name_H-M   'P 1'
#
loop_
_entity.id
_entity.type
_entity.pdbx_description
1 polymer ?
#
loop_
_entity_poly.entity_id
_entity_poly.type
_entity_poly.pdbx_seq_one_letter_code
_entity_poly.pdbx_strand_id
1 'polypeptide(L)'
;MGKRVAVVLAGCGVFDGSEIHEASAVLVHLSRGGAEVKIFAPNIEQRDVVNHLKGSPADEKRNVLVESARLARGNIQDLAELKVSEFDAVIFPGGFGVAKNLCSWAVDGKNCTVNEYVNSTLRAFHGAKKPIGLCCISPVLAAKIFPGCEVTVGQDKNVDGRFPDAETASAIAELGCKHICKDVSESHVDKANKIVTTCAFMCKAPLHEIFDGIGTMIKGKANTMDLTIQYLPKTSGHWCPSSPLIGISSELSSLCWKSSQGKGNVSQCFSRLGVNEIWPPDASTPMH
;
A
#
# COMPACT_ATOMS: atom_id res chain seq x y z
N MET A 1 13.74 -5.24 -16.80
CA MET A 1 13.80 -4.92 -15.36
C MET A 1 12.45 -4.36 -14.96
N GLY A 2 11.91 -4.76 -13.80
CA GLY A 2 10.62 -4.27 -13.31
C GLY A 2 10.67 -2.77 -13.02
N LYS A 3 9.51 -2.11 -12.96
CA LYS A 3 9.41 -0.74 -12.44
C LYS A 3 9.69 -0.74 -10.94
N ARG A 4 10.47 0.22 -10.46
CA ARG A 4 10.77 0.38 -9.02
C ARG A 4 9.73 1.29 -8.40
N VAL A 5 8.98 0.82 -7.41
CA VAL A 5 7.85 1.56 -6.83
C VAL A 5 8.05 1.73 -5.34
N ALA A 6 7.97 2.98 -4.88
CA ALA A 6 7.91 3.28 -3.46
C ALA A 6 6.46 3.19 -2.97
N VAL A 7 6.21 2.46 -1.88
CA VAL A 7 4.91 2.43 -1.20
C VAL A 7 5.06 3.08 0.17
N VAL A 8 4.30 4.12 0.46
CA VAL A 8 4.38 4.85 1.73
C VAL A 8 3.17 4.52 2.60
N LEU A 9 3.42 4.00 3.79
CA LEU A 9 2.42 3.59 4.77
C LEU A 9 2.34 4.59 5.94
N ALA A 10 1.25 4.49 6.70
CA ALA A 10 0.86 5.43 7.76
C ALA A 10 0.61 4.77 9.12
N GLY A 11 0.98 3.50 9.29
CA GLY A 11 0.66 2.63 10.44
C GLY A 11 0.12 1.27 9.94
N CYS A 12 -0.66 0.56 10.77
CA CYS A 12 -1.26 -0.75 10.41
C CYS A 12 -2.66 -0.95 11.03
N GLY A 13 -3.68 -0.39 10.38
CA GLY A 13 -5.06 -0.41 10.85
C GLY A 13 -5.85 0.77 10.29
N VAL A 14 -7.11 0.58 9.91
CA VAL A 14 -7.89 1.63 9.22
C VAL A 14 -8.07 2.89 10.07
N PHE A 15 -8.23 2.79 11.38
CA PHE A 15 -8.58 3.95 12.23
C PHE A 15 -7.38 4.78 12.70
N ASP A 16 -6.19 4.21 12.71
CA ASP A 16 -4.98 4.83 13.26
C ASP A 16 -3.74 4.68 12.37
N GLY A 17 -3.87 4.01 11.21
CA GLY A 17 -2.78 3.67 10.30
C GLY A 17 -3.22 3.55 8.85
N SER A 18 -2.46 2.76 8.07
CA SER A 18 -2.88 2.39 6.71
C SER A 18 -4.00 1.36 6.72
N GLU A 19 -4.93 1.49 5.79
CA GLU A 19 -5.95 0.46 5.55
C GLU A 19 -5.27 -0.81 5.00
N ILE A 20 -5.49 -1.92 5.70
CA ILE A 20 -4.71 -3.16 5.53
C ILE A 20 -5.05 -3.83 4.19
N HIS A 21 -6.32 -3.82 3.81
CA HIS A 21 -6.76 -4.43 2.56
C HIS A 21 -6.32 -3.62 1.33
N GLU A 22 -6.30 -2.29 1.40
CA GLU A 22 -5.81 -1.40 0.36
C GLU A 22 -4.31 -1.56 0.19
N ALA A 23 -3.55 -1.53 1.29
CA ALA A 23 -2.11 -1.76 1.26
C ALA A 23 -1.79 -3.13 0.67
N SER A 24 -2.51 -4.18 1.09
CA SER A 24 -2.37 -5.53 0.53
C SER A 24 -2.73 -5.57 -0.96
N ALA A 25 -3.82 -4.92 -1.38
CA ALA A 25 -4.25 -4.88 -2.78
C ALA A 25 -3.21 -4.18 -3.66
N VAL A 26 -2.66 -3.06 -3.18
CA VAL A 26 -1.57 -2.35 -3.85
C VAL A 26 -0.37 -3.26 -4.08
N LEU A 27 0.10 -3.93 -3.02
CA LEU A 27 1.26 -4.83 -3.11
C LEU A 27 1.00 -6.02 -4.06
N VAL A 28 -0.21 -6.60 -4.02
CA VAL A 28 -0.59 -7.71 -4.90
C VAL A 28 -0.61 -7.29 -6.37
N HIS A 29 -1.21 -6.15 -6.71
CA HIS A 29 -1.26 -5.68 -8.10
C HIS A 29 0.11 -5.25 -8.63
N LEU A 30 0.94 -4.62 -7.80
CA LEU A 30 2.33 -4.30 -8.14
C LEU A 30 3.15 -5.57 -8.40
N SER A 31 3.05 -6.55 -7.50
CA SER A 31 3.72 -7.85 -7.65
C SER A 31 3.27 -8.56 -8.93
N ARG A 32 1.96 -8.56 -9.21
CA ARG A 32 1.39 -9.14 -10.44
C ARG A 32 1.88 -8.43 -11.71
N GLY A 33 2.16 -7.13 -11.62
CA GLY A 33 2.78 -6.34 -12.68
C GLY A 33 4.29 -6.54 -12.83
N GLY A 34 4.93 -7.28 -11.92
CA GLY A 34 6.38 -7.50 -11.91
C GLY A 34 7.18 -6.29 -11.40
N ALA A 35 6.55 -5.39 -10.64
CA ALA A 35 7.23 -4.24 -10.05
C ALA A 35 8.12 -4.66 -8.86
N GLU A 36 9.25 -3.98 -8.71
CA GLU A 36 10.11 -4.07 -7.53
C GLU A 36 9.65 -3.03 -6.51
N VAL A 37 9.18 -3.49 -5.34
CA VAL A 37 8.59 -2.61 -4.33
C VAL A 37 9.55 -2.41 -3.17
N LYS A 38 9.74 -1.14 -2.76
CA LYS A 38 10.29 -0.79 -1.44
C LYS A 38 9.23 -0.04 -0.64
N ILE A 39 9.10 -0.40 0.63
CA ILE A 39 8.07 0.16 1.52
C ILE A 39 8.73 1.16 2.46
N PHE A 40 8.03 2.26 2.72
CA PHE A 40 8.47 3.36 3.57
C PHE A 40 7.37 3.77 4.54
N ALA A 41 7.75 4.35 5.67
CA ALA A 41 6.84 5.05 6.58
C ALA A 41 7.64 6.06 7.41
N PRO A 42 7.07 7.21 7.80
CA PRO A 42 7.78 8.15 8.66
C PRO A 42 8.00 7.57 10.06
N ASN A 43 9.19 7.74 10.61
CA ASN A 43 9.51 7.32 11.98
C ASN A 43 8.99 8.33 13.01
N ILE A 44 7.67 8.32 13.24
CA ILE A 44 6.96 9.23 14.15
C ILE A 44 5.98 8.47 15.04
N GLU A 45 5.60 9.04 16.19
CA GLU A 45 4.45 8.53 16.96
C GLU A 45 3.16 8.66 16.13
N GLN A 46 2.26 7.66 16.22
CA GLN A 46 0.90 7.80 15.74
C GLN A 46 0.18 8.90 16.54
N ARG A 47 -0.76 9.61 15.89
CA ARG A 47 -1.58 10.63 16.57
C ARG A 47 -2.43 10.03 17.69
N ASP A 48 -3.06 8.89 17.41
CA ASP A 48 -3.84 8.11 18.34
C ASP A 48 -3.65 6.61 18.06
N VAL A 49 -4.05 5.78 19.04
CA VAL A 49 -4.14 4.32 18.89
C VAL A 49 -5.60 3.95 19.12
N VAL A 50 -6.15 3.13 18.23
CA VAL A 50 -7.58 2.80 18.26
C VAL A 50 -7.78 1.30 18.45
N ASN A 51 -8.58 0.94 19.44
CA ASN A 51 -9.10 -0.41 19.54
C ASN A 51 -10.13 -0.63 18.42
N HIS A 52 -9.73 -1.34 17.37
CA HIS A 52 -10.55 -1.54 16.18
C HIS A 52 -11.82 -2.38 16.44
N LEU A 53 -11.84 -3.21 17.51
CA LEU A 53 -13.03 -3.96 17.90
C LEU A 53 -14.08 -3.05 18.56
N LYS A 54 -13.63 -2.09 19.37
CA LYS A 54 -14.51 -1.17 20.10
C LYS A 54 -14.78 0.14 19.35
N GLY A 55 -13.97 0.47 18.35
CA GLY A 55 -14.00 1.75 17.65
C GLY A 55 -13.63 2.94 18.54
N SER A 56 -12.94 2.71 19.66
CA SER A 56 -12.62 3.74 20.66
C SER A 56 -11.10 3.88 20.83
N PRO A 57 -10.62 5.06 21.27
CA PRO A 57 -9.21 5.24 21.62
C PRO A 57 -8.72 4.21 22.65
N ALA A 58 -7.46 3.81 22.53
CA ALA A 58 -6.72 3.04 23.53
C ALA A 58 -5.65 3.94 24.16
N ASP A 59 -5.42 3.79 25.46
CA ASP A 59 -4.39 4.54 26.19
C ASP A 59 -3.01 3.87 26.00
N GLU A 60 -2.54 3.88 24.77
CA GLU A 60 -1.27 3.31 24.33
C GLU A 60 -0.58 4.26 23.35
N LYS A 61 0.74 4.12 23.23
CA LYS A 61 1.53 4.79 22.19
C LYS A 61 2.11 3.77 21.22
N ARG A 62 2.06 4.10 19.94
CA ARG A 62 2.66 3.31 18.86
C ARG A 62 3.37 4.21 17.87
N ASN A 63 4.34 3.64 17.16
CA ASN A 63 5.12 4.35 16.15
C ASN A 63 4.68 3.90 14.75
N VAL A 64 4.51 4.87 13.84
CA VAL A 64 4.03 4.66 12.48
C VAL A 64 4.91 3.68 11.70
N LEU A 65 6.23 3.87 11.71
CA LEU A 65 7.18 2.99 11.03
C LEU A 65 7.17 1.57 11.60
N VAL A 66 7.19 1.46 12.94
CA VAL A 66 7.19 0.16 13.64
C VAL A 66 5.91 -0.63 13.32
N GLU A 67 4.75 0.01 13.36
CA GLU A 67 3.48 -0.68 13.08
C GLU A 67 3.35 -1.00 11.58
N SER A 68 3.79 -0.11 10.69
CA SER A 68 3.83 -0.40 9.25
C SER A 68 4.77 -1.55 8.88
N ALA A 69 5.80 -1.84 9.68
CA ALA A 69 6.66 -3.01 9.48
C ALA A 69 5.88 -4.35 9.51
N ARG A 70 4.70 -4.39 10.15
CA ARG A 70 3.80 -5.55 10.15
C ARG A 70 3.32 -5.87 8.72
N LEU A 71 2.87 -4.86 7.98
CA LEU A 71 2.44 -4.99 6.58
C LEU A 71 3.63 -5.33 5.67
N ALA A 72 4.80 -4.74 5.96
CA ALA A 72 6.01 -4.92 5.17
C ALA A 72 6.79 -6.21 5.49
N ARG A 73 6.34 -7.01 6.47
CA ARG A 73 7.06 -8.19 6.99
C ARG A 73 8.51 -7.85 7.39
N GLY A 74 8.71 -6.70 8.00
CA GLY A 74 10.02 -6.17 8.42
C GLY A 74 10.84 -5.50 7.32
N ASN A 75 10.46 -5.61 6.03
CA ASN A 75 11.19 -5.00 4.92
C ASN A 75 10.67 -3.58 4.62
N ILE A 76 10.94 -2.65 5.53
CA ILE A 76 10.52 -1.24 5.47
C ILE A 76 11.67 -0.32 5.86
N GLN A 77 11.68 0.90 5.31
CA GLN A 77 12.66 1.93 5.62
C GLN A 77 11.98 3.20 6.14
N ASP A 78 12.74 4.04 6.85
CA ASP A 78 12.26 5.38 7.21
C ASP A 78 12.01 6.18 5.93
N LEU A 79 10.87 6.88 5.84
CA LEU A 79 10.56 7.78 4.74
C LEU A 79 11.64 8.84 4.51
N ALA A 80 12.35 9.27 5.57
CA ALA A 80 13.47 10.20 5.47
C ALA A 80 14.64 9.68 4.59
N GLU A 81 14.77 8.36 4.42
CA GLU A 81 15.81 7.73 3.60
C GLU A 81 15.43 7.60 2.11
N LEU A 82 14.20 7.93 1.75
CA LEU A 82 13.71 7.77 0.39
C LEU A 82 14.48 8.66 -0.59
N LYS A 83 15.10 8.03 -1.59
CA LYS A 83 15.75 8.72 -2.72
C LYS A 83 14.91 8.60 -3.97
N VAL A 84 14.25 9.69 -4.38
CA VAL A 84 13.33 9.70 -5.53
C VAL A 84 13.98 9.22 -6.83
N SER A 85 15.30 9.39 -7.01
CA SER A 85 16.04 8.89 -8.18
C SER A 85 16.04 7.35 -8.30
N GLU A 86 15.82 6.61 -7.21
CA GLU A 86 15.77 5.15 -7.17
C GLU A 86 14.42 4.56 -7.58
N PHE A 87 13.38 5.38 -7.78
CA PHE A 87 12.03 4.91 -8.03
C PHE A 87 11.45 5.48 -9.31
N ASP A 88 10.51 4.77 -9.90
CA ASP A 88 9.77 5.19 -11.08
C ASP A 88 8.41 5.80 -10.70
N ALA A 89 7.84 5.43 -9.55
CA ALA A 89 6.56 5.94 -9.03
C ALA A 89 6.49 5.85 -7.49
N VAL A 90 5.52 6.55 -6.90
CA VAL A 90 5.17 6.43 -5.47
C VAL A 90 3.68 6.18 -5.30
N ILE A 91 3.30 5.32 -4.35
CA ILE A 91 1.91 5.01 -4.02
C ILE A 91 1.66 5.19 -2.52
N PHE A 92 0.54 5.82 -2.18
CA PHE A 92 0.02 5.94 -0.82
C PHE A 92 -1.35 5.23 -0.75
N PRO A 93 -1.44 4.05 -0.11
CA PRO A 93 -2.71 3.46 0.30
C PRO A 93 -3.47 4.40 1.26
N GLY A 94 -4.75 4.15 1.46
CA GLY A 94 -5.60 4.91 2.37
C GLY A 94 -5.45 4.55 3.83
N GLY A 95 -6.54 4.79 4.58
CA GLY A 95 -6.64 4.65 6.03
C GLY A 95 -6.59 6.01 6.75
N PHE A 96 -7.25 6.11 7.89
CA PHE A 96 -7.28 7.34 8.69
C PHE A 96 -5.90 7.75 9.21
N GLY A 97 -4.94 6.83 9.32
CA GLY A 97 -3.56 7.18 9.60
C GLY A 97 -2.97 8.15 8.56
N VAL A 98 -3.43 8.14 7.31
CA VAL A 98 -3.05 9.15 6.34
C VAL A 98 -3.56 10.53 6.77
N ALA A 99 -4.83 10.62 7.13
CA ALA A 99 -5.48 11.85 7.55
C ALA A 99 -5.08 12.34 8.97
N LYS A 100 -4.40 11.49 9.75
CA LYS A 100 -4.02 11.77 11.16
C LYS A 100 -2.51 11.89 11.38
N ASN A 101 -1.72 11.03 10.72
CA ASN A 101 -0.28 10.89 10.91
C ASN A 101 0.51 11.52 9.75
N LEU A 102 0.09 11.27 8.50
CA LEU A 102 0.77 11.84 7.33
C LEU A 102 0.34 13.29 7.06
N CYS A 103 -0.85 13.68 7.52
CA CYS A 103 -1.32 15.05 7.59
C CYS A 103 -2.30 15.19 8.76
N SER A 104 -2.82 16.40 8.99
CA SER A 104 -3.82 16.69 10.03
C SER A 104 -5.26 16.81 9.52
N TRP A 105 -5.57 16.25 8.34
CA TRP A 105 -6.89 16.35 7.70
C TRP A 105 -8.05 15.92 8.61
N ALA A 106 -7.88 14.85 9.39
CA ALA A 106 -8.93 14.34 10.27
C ALA A 106 -9.38 15.33 11.36
N VAL A 107 -8.58 16.36 11.65
CA VAL A 107 -8.89 17.38 12.67
C VAL A 107 -9.05 18.77 12.06
N ASP A 108 -8.21 19.12 11.09
CA ASP A 108 -8.15 20.47 10.54
C ASP A 108 -8.87 20.59 9.17
N GLY A 109 -9.33 19.48 8.59
CA GLY A 109 -9.95 19.42 7.27
C GLY A 109 -9.08 20.08 6.20
N LYS A 110 -9.67 20.96 5.38
CA LYS A 110 -8.94 21.73 4.33
C LYS A 110 -7.78 22.58 4.88
N ASN A 111 -7.83 22.96 6.16
CA ASN A 111 -6.78 23.76 6.80
C ASN A 111 -5.60 22.91 7.28
N CYS A 112 -5.61 21.60 7.01
CA CYS A 112 -4.57 20.70 7.47
C CYS A 112 -3.16 21.09 7.04
N THR A 113 -2.20 20.57 7.79
CA THR A 113 -0.79 20.55 7.43
C THR A 113 -0.39 19.14 7.02
N VAL A 114 0.51 19.01 6.05
CA VAL A 114 1.09 17.73 5.65
C VAL A 114 2.45 17.58 6.31
N ASN A 115 2.75 16.37 6.82
CA ASN A 115 4.06 16.03 7.37
C ASN A 115 5.18 16.40 6.38
N GLU A 116 6.30 16.91 6.91
CA GLU A 116 7.39 17.46 6.09
C GLU A 116 8.01 16.43 5.12
N TYR A 117 8.20 15.18 5.56
CA TYR A 117 8.76 14.10 4.75
C TYR A 117 7.78 13.64 3.67
N VAL A 118 6.48 13.66 3.96
CA VAL A 118 5.42 13.35 2.99
C VAL A 118 5.34 14.45 1.93
N ASN A 119 5.33 15.72 2.36
CA ASN A 119 5.32 16.87 1.47
C ASN A 119 6.56 16.92 0.56
N SER A 120 7.75 16.73 1.12
CA SER A 120 8.99 16.70 0.34
C SER A 120 9.03 15.54 -0.65
N THR A 121 8.60 14.34 -0.23
CA THR A 121 8.49 13.17 -1.11
C THR A 121 7.56 13.43 -2.28
N LEU A 122 6.31 13.85 -2.03
CA LEU A 122 5.34 14.10 -3.09
C LEU A 122 5.84 15.18 -4.05
N ARG A 123 6.38 16.31 -3.56
CA ARG A 123 6.95 17.36 -4.40
C ARG A 123 8.12 16.87 -5.25
N ALA A 124 8.97 16.02 -4.71
CA ALA A 124 10.10 15.47 -5.44
C ALA A 124 9.67 14.49 -6.55
N PHE A 125 8.67 13.63 -6.32
CA PHE A 125 8.10 12.78 -7.38
C PHE A 125 7.40 13.62 -8.47
N HIS A 126 6.61 14.61 -8.07
CA HIS A 126 5.93 15.53 -9.01
C HIS A 126 6.93 16.32 -9.85
N GLY A 127 7.95 16.93 -9.22
CA GLY A 127 9.01 17.67 -9.91
C GLY A 127 9.84 16.81 -10.87
N ALA A 128 10.05 15.54 -10.52
CA ALA A 128 10.68 14.55 -11.40
C ALA A 128 9.74 14.02 -12.51
N LYS A 129 8.49 14.50 -12.58
CA LYS A 129 7.45 14.03 -13.49
C LYS A 129 7.23 12.53 -13.39
N LYS A 130 7.32 11.99 -12.17
CA LYS A 130 7.07 10.59 -11.84
C LYS A 130 5.65 10.43 -11.30
N PRO A 131 4.99 9.29 -11.57
CA PRO A 131 3.59 9.13 -11.22
C PRO A 131 3.38 9.00 -9.71
N ILE A 132 2.27 9.57 -9.21
CA ILE A 132 1.85 9.55 -7.80
C ILE A 132 0.48 8.88 -7.68
N GLY A 133 0.40 7.72 -7.03
CA GLY A 133 -0.83 6.94 -6.85
C GLY A 133 -1.41 7.12 -5.46
N LEU A 134 -2.69 7.46 -5.34
CA LEU A 134 -3.34 7.73 -4.04
C LEU A 134 -4.69 7.03 -3.97
N CYS A 135 -4.91 6.21 -2.94
CA CYS A 135 -6.19 5.54 -2.70
C CYS A 135 -6.97 6.19 -1.57
N CYS A 136 -8.30 6.09 -1.61
CA CYS A 136 -9.18 6.40 -0.49
C CYS A 136 -9.09 7.87 -0.07
N ILE A 137 -8.67 8.16 1.16
CA ILE A 137 -8.49 9.52 1.68
C ILE A 137 -7.15 10.15 1.26
N SER A 138 -6.15 9.37 0.82
CA SER A 138 -4.83 9.87 0.41
C SER A 138 -4.81 10.97 -0.67
N PRO A 139 -5.79 11.07 -1.60
CA PRO A 139 -5.91 12.18 -2.54
C PRO A 139 -5.91 13.58 -1.90
N VAL A 140 -6.32 13.72 -0.62
CA VAL A 140 -6.27 15.02 0.07
C VAL A 140 -4.84 15.55 0.24
N LEU A 141 -3.83 14.66 0.26
CA LEU A 141 -2.42 15.05 0.28
C LEU A 141 -2.05 15.81 -1.01
N ALA A 142 -2.44 15.27 -2.17
CA ALA A 142 -2.20 15.93 -3.45
C ALA A 142 -2.97 17.24 -3.55
N ALA A 143 -4.26 17.26 -3.17
CA ALA A 143 -5.07 18.46 -3.20
C ALA A 143 -4.48 19.59 -2.34
N LYS A 144 -3.83 19.25 -1.22
CA LYS A 144 -3.18 20.24 -0.36
C LYS A 144 -1.83 20.74 -0.92
N ILE A 145 -1.09 19.90 -1.63
CA ILE A 145 0.29 20.19 -2.06
C ILE A 145 0.35 20.80 -3.47
N PHE A 146 -0.57 20.39 -4.36
CA PHE A 146 -0.57 20.72 -5.79
C PHE A 146 -1.86 21.46 -6.19
N PRO A 147 -1.86 22.79 -6.13
CA PRO A 147 -3.00 23.59 -6.57
C PRO A 147 -3.43 23.24 -7.99
N GLY A 148 -4.74 23.13 -8.23
CA GLY A 148 -5.30 22.84 -9.55
C GLY A 148 -5.20 21.39 -10.01
N CYS A 149 -4.75 20.45 -9.18
CA CYS A 149 -4.76 19.04 -9.56
C CYS A 149 -6.19 18.47 -9.64
N GLU A 150 -6.36 17.42 -10.44
CA GLU A 150 -7.58 16.64 -10.49
C GLU A 150 -7.44 15.33 -9.69
N VAL A 151 -8.42 15.02 -8.85
CA VAL A 151 -8.44 13.80 -8.04
C VAL A 151 -9.85 13.24 -7.90
N THR A 152 -9.98 11.96 -7.54
CA THR A 152 -11.24 11.38 -7.06
C THR A 152 -11.09 10.85 -5.64
N VAL A 153 -12.13 11.05 -4.83
CA VAL A 153 -12.36 10.33 -3.58
C VAL A 153 -13.68 9.54 -3.63
N GLY A 154 -14.23 9.34 -4.84
CA GLY A 154 -15.48 8.62 -5.07
C GLY A 154 -16.54 9.53 -5.65
N GLN A 155 -17.69 9.59 -4.99
CA GLN A 155 -18.82 10.45 -5.36
C GLN A 155 -18.85 11.72 -4.50
N ASP A 156 -19.43 12.79 -5.03
CA ASP A 156 -19.63 14.07 -4.33
C ASP A 156 -20.96 14.12 -3.55
N LYS A 157 -21.73 13.03 -3.57
CA LYS A 157 -23.00 12.88 -2.87
C LYS A 157 -23.09 11.51 -2.21
N ASN A 158 -23.59 11.49 -0.98
CA ASN A 158 -23.89 10.26 -0.27
C ASN A 158 -25.29 9.74 -0.60
N VAL A 159 -25.43 9.10 -1.77
CA VAL A 159 -26.66 8.40 -2.14
C VAL A 159 -26.65 7.01 -1.49
N ASP A 160 -27.75 6.65 -0.83
CA ASP A 160 -27.99 5.34 -0.18
C ASP A 160 -26.94 4.93 0.88
N GLY A 161 -26.20 5.90 1.43
CA GLY A 161 -25.20 5.64 2.46
C GLY A 161 -23.90 5.02 1.96
N ARG A 162 -23.70 4.92 0.64
CA ARG A 162 -22.53 4.29 0.01
C ARG A 162 -21.26 5.14 0.11
N PHE A 163 -21.37 6.46 0.16
CA PHE A 163 -20.21 7.38 0.21
C PHE A 163 -20.34 8.27 1.45
N PRO A 164 -20.05 7.73 2.65
CA PRO A 164 -20.29 8.44 3.91
C PRO A 164 -19.53 9.77 4.02
N ASP A 165 -18.38 9.90 3.36
CA ASP A 165 -17.48 11.05 3.45
C ASP A 165 -17.48 11.91 2.18
N ALA A 166 -18.61 11.96 1.47
CA ALA A 166 -18.76 12.65 0.18
C ALA A 166 -18.44 14.16 0.23
N GLU A 167 -18.57 14.79 1.39
CA GLU A 167 -18.19 16.18 1.65
C GLU A 167 -16.70 16.46 1.41
N THR A 168 -15.86 15.42 1.44
CA THR A 168 -14.44 15.50 1.08
C THR A 168 -14.27 16.08 -0.32
N ALA A 169 -15.18 15.78 -1.26
CA ALA A 169 -15.16 16.32 -2.61
C ALA A 169 -15.29 17.86 -2.63
N SER A 170 -16.17 18.42 -1.79
CA SER A 170 -16.34 19.88 -1.66
C SER A 170 -15.10 20.53 -1.05
N ALA A 171 -14.54 19.93 -0.01
CA ALA A 171 -13.31 20.43 0.61
C ALA A 171 -12.12 20.45 -0.36
N ILE A 172 -12.02 19.45 -1.25
CA ILE A 172 -11.02 19.43 -2.34
C ILE A 172 -11.26 20.58 -3.32
N ALA A 173 -12.51 20.87 -3.69
CA ALA A 173 -12.84 21.98 -4.57
C ALA A 173 -12.47 23.34 -3.95
N GLU A 174 -12.71 23.51 -2.65
CA GLU A 174 -12.35 24.72 -1.90
C GLU A 174 -10.83 24.95 -1.77
N LEU A 175 -10.03 23.88 -1.91
CA LEU A 175 -8.57 23.98 -2.04
C LEU A 175 -8.10 24.40 -3.44
N GLY A 176 -9.03 24.70 -4.36
CA GLY A 176 -8.72 25.08 -5.73
C GLY A 176 -8.33 23.89 -6.62
N CYS A 177 -8.67 22.67 -6.20
CA CYS A 177 -8.49 21.44 -6.98
C CYS A 177 -9.83 21.01 -7.60
N LYS A 178 -9.80 20.00 -8.47
CA LYS A 178 -11.01 19.49 -9.11
C LYS A 178 -11.28 18.05 -8.69
N HIS A 179 -12.40 17.85 -8.00
CA HIS A 179 -12.90 16.50 -7.75
C HIS A 179 -13.59 15.93 -8.99
N ILE A 180 -13.27 14.69 -9.36
CA ILE A 180 -13.89 13.95 -10.45
C ILE A 180 -14.65 12.78 -9.85
N CYS A 181 -15.98 12.75 -10.03
CA CYS A 181 -16.80 11.66 -9.54
C CYS A 181 -16.44 10.35 -10.27
N LYS A 182 -16.16 9.30 -9.48
CA LYS A 182 -15.80 7.96 -9.97
C LYS A 182 -16.45 6.89 -9.09
N ASP A 183 -16.88 5.81 -9.73
CA ASP A 183 -17.34 4.63 -9.01
C ASP A 183 -16.17 3.80 -8.45
N VAL A 184 -16.47 2.88 -7.53
CA VAL A 184 -15.47 2.06 -6.82
C VAL A 184 -14.57 1.23 -7.73
N SER A 185 -15.08 0.83 -8.90
CA SER A 185 -14.33 0.06 -9.89
C SER A 185 -13.47 0.92 -10.81
N GLU A 186 -13.48 2.25 -10.64
CA GLU A 186 -12.77 3.20 -11.49
C GLU A 186 -11.61 3.90 -10.78
N SER A 187 -10.69 4.43 -11.59
CA SER A 187 -9.68 5.38 -11.17
C SER A 187 -9.74 6.64 -12.05
N HIS A 188 -9.27 7.76 -11.51
CA HIS A 188 -9.06 9.00 -12.25
C HIS A 188 -7.57 9.23 -12.49
N VAL A 189 -7.23 9.77 -13.66
CA VAL A 189 -5.86 10.12 -14.05
C VAL A 189 -5.80 11.61 -14.38
N ASP A 190 -5.14 12.38 -13.53
CA ASP A 190 -4.66 13.72 -13.87
C ASP A 190 -3.39 13.58 -14.71
N LYS A 191 -3.52 13.73 -16.03
CA LYS A 191 -2.40 13.60 -16.96
C LYS A 191 -1.38 14.73 -16.82
N ALA A 192 -1.81 15.93 -16.43
CA ALA A 192 -0.95 17.10 -16.33
C ALA A 192 0.01 16.95 -15.13
N ASN A 193 -0.52 16.50 -13.99
CA ASN A 193 0.25 16.32 -12.77
C ASN A 193 0.77 14.89 -12.55
N LYS A 194 0.37 13.94 -13.41
CA LYS A 194 0.67 12.50 -13.29
C LYS A 194 0.19 11.88 -11.98
N ILE A 195 -0.97 12.33 -11.51
CA ILE A 195 -1.61 11.83 -10.31
C ILE A 195 -2.69 10.84 -10.71
N VAL A 196 -2.71 9.66 -10.09
CA VAL A 196 -3.74 8.64 -10.31
C VAL A 196 -4.42 8.34 -8.98
N THR A 197 -5.75 8.37 -8.97
CA THR A 197 -6.54 8.23 -7.74
C THR A 197 -7.69 7.26 -7.90
N THR A 198 -8.08 6.58 -6.82
CA THR A 198 -9.27 5.72 -6.76
C THR A 198 -9.85 5.78 -5.35
N CYS A 199 -11.17 5.59 -5.22
CA CYS A 199 -11.88 5.86 -3.97
C CYS A 199 -11.80 4.74 -2.93
N ALA A 200 -11.56 3.50 -3.33
CA ALA A 200 -11.41 2.35 -2.43
C ALA A 200 -12.49 2.33 -1.30
N PHE A 201 -12.09 2.31 -0.02
CA PHE A 201 -13.02 2.27 1.12
C PHE A 201 -13.75 3.58 1.43
N MET A 202 -13.53 4.67 0.69
CA MET A 202 -14.45 5.82 0.71
C MET A 202 -15.84 5.42 0.20
N CYS A 203 -15.94 4.27 -0.47
CA CYS A 203 -17.19 3.62 -0.85
C CYS A 203 -17.46 2.38 0.02
N LYS A 204 -18.69 2.24 0.52
CA LYS A 204 -19.19 0.96 1.04
C LYS A 204 -19.49 0.04 -0.14
N ALA A 205 -18.55 -0.85 -0.42
CA ALA A 205 -18.62 -1.84 -1.50
C ALA A 205 -18.06 -3.20 -1.04
N PRO A 206 -18.39 -4.29 -1.73
CA PRO A 206 -17.72 -5.56 -1.54
C PRO A 206 -16.19 -5.45 -1.69
N LEU A 207 -15.46 -6.19 -0.84
CA LEU A 207 -13.99 -6.14 -0.80
C LEU A 207 -13.31 -6.37 -2.16
N HIS A 208 -13.88 -7.24 -2.99
CA HIS A 208 -13.32 -7.54 -4.31
C HIS A 208 -13.46 -6.36 -5.28
N GLU A 209 -14.53 -5.57 -5.21
CA GLU A 209 -14.69 -4.38 -6.04
C GLU A 209 -13.64 -3.31 -5.68
N ILE A 210 -13.37 -3.16 -4.38
CA ILE A 210 -12.32 -2.28 -3.87
C ILE A 210 -10.94 -2.74 -4.36
N PHE A 211 -10.66 -4.04 -4.24
CA PHE A 211 -9.44 -4.65 -4.76
C PHE A 211 -9.26 -4.40 -6.26
N ASP A 212 -10.32 -4.57 -7.06
CA ASP A 212 -10.29 -4.37 -8.51
C ASP A 212 -10.11 -2.90 -8.88
N GLY A 213 -10.78 -1.98 -8.17
CA GLY A 213 -10.63 -0.53 -8.32
C GLY A 213 -9.18 -0.08 -8.12
N ILE A 214 -8.53 -0.54 -7.04
CA ILE A 214 -7.09 -0.33 -6.80
C ILE A 214 -6.23 -0.90 -7.93
N GLY A 215 -6.63 -2.04 -8.48
CA GLY A 215 -5.99 -2.61 -9.66
C GLY A 215 -6.06 -1.71 -10.88
N THR A 216 -7.14 -0.96 -11.08
CA THR A 216 -7.24 -0.01 -12.19
C THR A 216 -6.26 1.16 -12.05
N MET A 217 -6.04 1.64 -10.82
CA MET A 217 -5.06 2.69 -10.52
C MET A 217 -3.64 2.23 -10.88
N ILE A 218 -3.28 0.99 -10.52
CA ILE A 218 -1.93 0.44 -10.73
C ILE A 218 -1.66 0.06 -12.19
N LYS A 219 -2.68 -0.39 -12.92
CA LYS A 219 -2.57 -0.76 -14.34
C LYS A 219 -2.70 0.43 -15.29
N GLY A 220 -3.01 1.62 -14.77
CA GLY A 220 -3.58 2.78 -15.48
C GLY A 220 -3.38 2.77 -17.00
N LYS A 221 -4.45 2.47 -17.75
CA LYS A 221 -4.54 2.32 -19.22
C LYS A 221 -4.03 3.53 -20.04
N ALA A 222 -3.56 4.60 -19.39
CA ALA A 222 -3.24 5.89 -19.98
C ALA A 222 -1.72 6.17 -20.13
N ASN A 223 -0.84 5.17 -20.05
CA ASN A 223 0.63 5.31 -20.05
C ASN A 223 1.22 6.12 -18.88
N THR A 224 0.40 6.72 -18.02
CA THR A 224 0.86 7.51 -16.87
C THR A 224 1.28 6.64 -15.69
N MET A 225 0.66 5.47 -15.51
CA MET A 225 1.03 4.45 -14.53
C MET A 225 0.89 3.05 -15.13
N ASP A 226 1.46 2.83 -16.30
CA ASP A 226 1.68 1.43 -16.70
C ASP A 226 2.89 0.91 -15.91
N LEU A 227 2.60 0.43 -14.69
CA LEU A 227 3.56 -0.23 -13.83
C LEU A 227 3.67 -1.72 -14.15
N THR A 228 2.97 -2.19 -15.18
CA THR A 228 3.02 -3.59 -15.60
C THR A 228 4.14 -3.81 -16.61
N ILE A 229 4.90 -4.89 -16.43
CA ILE A 229 5.72 -5.43 -17.52
C ILE A 229 4.73 -6.04 -18.52
N GLN A 230 4.75 -5.59 -19.78
CA GLN A 230 4.05 -6.28 -20.86
C GLN A 230 4.54 -7.73 -20.92
N TYR A 231 3.75 -8.65 -20.35
CA TYR A 231 3.92 -10.06 -20.62
C TYR A 231 3.45 -10.25 -22.07
N LEU A 232 4.41 -10.28 -23.01
CA LEU A 232 4.12 -10.75 -24.35
C LEU A 232 3.48 -12.14 -24.20
N PRO A 233 2.25 -12.36 -24.70
CA PRO A 233 1.70 -13.71 -24.69
C PRO A 233 2.68 -14.57 -25.49
N LYS A 234 3.24 -15.60 -24.85
CA LYS A 234 3.88 -16.68 -25.60
C LYS A 234 2.81 -17.18 -26.57
N THR A 235 2.99 -16.84 -27.84
CA THR A 235 2.18 -17.39 -28.91
C THR A 235 2.22 -18.91 -28.76
N SER A 236 1.05 -19.52 -28.85
CA SER A 236 0.84 -20.95 -28.87
C SER A 236 1.81 -21.63 -29.84
N GLY A 237 2.85 -22.26 -29.29
CA GLY A 237 3.92 -22.87 -30.06
C GLY A 237 4.44 -24.11 -29.36
N HIS A 238 3.80 -25.24 -29.67
CA HIS A 238 4.31 -26.61 -29.56
C HIS A 238 4.56 -27.15 -28.13
N TRP A 239 3.66 -28.04 -27.73
CA TRP A 239 3.89 -29.04 -26.70
C TRP A 239 5.12 -29.88 -27.06
N CYS A 240 6.19 -29.77 -26.27
CA CYS A 240 7.30 -30.73 -26.26
C CYS A 240 7.13 -31.61 -25.02
N PRO A 241 6.77 -32.91 -25.14
CA PRO A 241 6.61 -33.77 -23.98
C PRO A 241 7.95 -34.44 -23.67
N SER A 242 8.73 -33.86 -22.76
CA SER A 242 9.74 -34.61 -21.99
C SER A 242 10.44 -33.69 -20.99
N SER A 243 9.90 -33.59 -19.78
CA SER A 243 10.68 -33.39 -18.56
C SER A 243 9.83 -33.79 -17.34
N PRO A 244 10.38 -34.56 -16.40
CA PRO A 244 9.61 -35.19 -15.32
C PRO A 244 9.15 -34.16 -14.29
N LEU A 245 7.87 -34.23 -13.95
CA LEU A 245 7.26 -33.55 -12.81
C LEU A 245 7.99 -33.97 -11.53
N ILE A 246 8.68 -33.01 -10.89
CA ILE A 246 9.08 -33.16 -9.48
C ILE A 246 7.78 -33.03 -8.66
N GLY A 247 7.17 -34.18 -8.37
CA GLY A 247 6.06 -34.27 -7.43
C GLY A 247 6.54 -33.94 -6.03
N ILE A 248 5.96 -32.91 -5.43
CA ILE A 248 6.09 -32.68 -3.99
C ILE A 248 5.25 -33.78 -3.32
N SER A 249 5.90 -34.80 -2.77
CA SER A 249 5.21 -35.89 -2.09
C SER A 249 4.53 -35.39 -0.81
N SER A 250 3.40 -36.01 -0.47
CA SER A 250 2.60 -35.80 0.75
C SER A 250 3.37 -35.99 2.07
N GLU A 251 4.63 -36.41 2.01
CA GLU A 251 5.49 -36.59 3.18
C GLU A 251 6.06 -35.26 3.71
N LEU A 252 6.35 -34.29 2.83
CA LEU A 252 6.92 -32.98 3.20
C LEU A 252 5.92 -32.12 3.99
N SER A 253 4.65 -32.17 3.63
CA SER A 253 3.56 -31.50 4.36
C SER A 253 3.34 -32.11 5.74
N SER A 254 3.52 -33.43 5.91
CA SER A 254 3.41 -34.08 7.22
C SER A 254 4.58 -33.74 8.16
N LEU A 255 5.79 -33.53 7.62
CA LEU A 255 6.98 -33.17 8.42
C LEU A 255 6.92 -31.72 8.94
N CYS A 256 6.52 -30.76 8.11
CA CYS A 256 6.33 -29.37 8.54
C CYS A 256 5.23 -29.25 9.61
N TRP A 257 4.16 -30.04 9.51
CA TRP A 257 3.09 -30.08 10.52
C TRP A 257 3.54 -30.69 11.86
N LYS A 258 4.43 -31.70 11.84
CA LYS A 258 4.98 -32.29 13.08
C LYS A 258 6.02 -31.37 13.75
N SER A 259 6.73 -30.56 12.96
CA SER A 259 7.68 -29.56 13.47
C SER A 259 6.98 -28.38 14.16
N SER A 260 5.83 -27.91 13.66
CA SER A 260 5.06 -26.83 14.31
C SER A 260 4.39 -27.25 15.62
N GLN A 261 4.38 -28.56 15.92
CA GLN A 261 3.86 -29.15 17.16
C GLN A 261 4.99 -29.57 18.13
N GLY A 262 6.24 -29.18 17.88
CA GLY A 262 7.38 -29.47 18.77
C GLY A 262 7.83 -30.94 18.80
N LYS A 263 7.44 -31.77 17.82
CA LYS A 263 7.74 -33.22 17.78
C LYS A 263 8.64 -33.65 16.62
N GLY A 264 9.32 -32.72 15.95
CA GLY A 264 10.21 -33.02 14.82
C GLY A 264 11.58 -32.32 14.92
N ASN A 265 12.62 -32.95 14.38
CA ASN A 265 13.97 -32.40 14.37
C ASN A 265 14.12 -31.37 13.24
N VAL A 266 14.08 -30.09 13.61
CA VAL A 266 14.08 -28.92 12.72
C VAL A 266 15.27 -28.92 11.75
N SER A 267 16.43 -29.43 12.17
CA SER A 267 17.66 -29.53 11.37
C SER A 267 17.50 -30.36 10.08
N GLN A 268 16.66 -31.41 10.10
CA GLN A 268 16.45 -32.25 8.90
C GLN A 268 15.54 -31.62 7.85
N CYS A 269 14.67 -30.68 8.23
CA CYS A 269 13.83 -29.95 7.29
C CYS A 269 14.66 -28.98 6.43
N PHE A 270 15.64 -28.30 7.04
CA PHE A 270 16.45 -27.30 6.35
C PHE A 270 17.50 -27.91 5.40
N SER A 271 18.10 -29.04 5.76
CA SER A 271 19.10 -29.71 4.92
C SER A 271 18.52 -30.26 3.61
N ARG A 272 17.25 -30.68 3.59
CA ARG A 272 16.54 -31.12 2.37
C ARG A 272 15.99 -29.98 1.51
N LEU A 273 15.87 -28.77 2.06
CA LEU A 273 15.44 -27.58 1.32
C LEU A 273 16.60 -26.79 0.70
N GLY A 274 17.85 -27.22 0.90
CA GLY A 274 19.03 -26.60 0.28
C GLY A 274 19.34 -25.18 0.79
N VAL A 275 18.85 -24.83 1.98
CA VAL A 275 19.07 -23.51 2.59
C VAL A 275 20.27 -23.60 3.54
N ASN A 276 21.44 -23.16 3.10
CA ASN A 276 22.60 -22.96 3.99
C ASN A 276 22.49 -21.59 4.68
N GLU A 277 22.39 -21.64 6.00
CA GLU A 277 22.72 -20.63 7.03
C GLU A 277 22.77 -19.15 6.64
N ILE A 278 21.77 -18.37 7.10
CA ILE A 278 21.91 -16.93 7.36
C ILE A 278 21.26 -16.61 8.71
N TRP A 279 22.00 -16.80 9.81
CA TRP A 279 21.87 -16.03 11.06
C TRP A 279 23.15 -16.23 11.91
N PRO A 280 23.63 -15.25 12.72
CA PRO A 280 24.85 -15.39 13.51
C PRO A 280 24.67 -16.40 14.67
N PRO A 281 25.76 -17.00 15.18
CA PRO A 281 25.68 -17.97 16.28
C PRO A 281 25.43 -17.25 17.62
N ASP A 282 24.65 -17.96 18.46
CA ASP A 282 24.41 -17.78 19.89
C ASP A 282 23.54 -16.61 20.40
N ALA A 283 22.27 -16.94 20.64
CA ALA A 283 21.54 -16.47 21.81
C ALA A 283 21.08 -17.69 22.62
N SER A 284 22.03 -18.36 23.27
CA SER A 284 21.75 -19.38 24.28
C SER A 284 22.35 -18.94 25.61
N THR A 285 21.52 -18.34 26.47
CA THR A 285 21.79 -18.31 27.91
C THR A 285 20.45 -18.38 28.65
N PRO A 286 20.16 -19.44 29.42
CA PRO A 286 18.91 -19.57 30.15
C PRO A 286 18.87 -18.64 31.36
N MET A 287 17.69 -18.09 31.64
CA MET A 287 17.37 -17.43 32.91
C MET A 287 17.50 -18.42 34.07
N HIS A 288 18.15 -17.97 35.15
CA HIS A 288 17.87 -18.36 36.52
C HIS A 288 17.34 -17.14 37.27
#